data_AF-A0A932JB26-F1
#
_entry.id   AF-A0A932JB26-F1
#
_cell.length_a   1.000
_cell.length_b   1.000
_cell.length_c   1.000
_cell.angle_alpha   90.00
_cell.angle_beta   90.00
_cell.angle_gamma   90.00
#
_symmetry.space_group_name_H-M   'P 1'
#
loop_
_entity.id
_entity.type
_entity.pdbx_description
1 polymer ?
#
loop_
_entity_poly.entity_id
_entity_poly.type
_entity_poly.pdbx_seq_one_letter_code
_entity_poly.pdbx_strand_id
1 'polypeptide(L)'
;MTNYILALVLGAFFGLSLNKAGLTKYTKIVNVFRFTDLAVLKFMMTALVVSMIGLYVLRGVGLITFPSVPATYIVGNVVGGLIFGVGMALTGY
;
A
#
# COMPACT_ATOMS: atom_id res chain seq x y z
N MET A 1 0.03 23.31 9.87
CA MET A 1 -0.99 22.88 10.85
C MET A 1 -2.17 22.20 10.17
N THR A 2 -2.84 22.83 9.20
CA THR A 2 -4.00 22.25 8.46
C THR A 2 -3.69 20.90 7.77
N ASN A 3 -2.50 20.72 7.19
CA ASN A 3 -2.13 19.50 6.48
C ASN A 3 -2.02 18.25 7.38
N TYR A 4 -1.70 18.41 8.67
CA TYR A 4 -1.57 17.27 9.59
C TYR A 4 -2.93 16.71 9.99
N ILE A 5 -3.93 17.58 10.18
CA ILE A 5 -5.31 17.16 10.45
C ILE A 5 -5.86 16.40 9.25
N LEU A 6 -5.63 16.90 8.03
CA LEU A 6 -6.05 16.23 6.80
C LEU A 6 -5.38 14.86 6.65
N ALA A 7 -4.07 14.77 6.94
CA ALA A 7 -3.33 13.51 6.93
C ALA A 7 -3.87 12.51 7.98
N LEU A 8 -4.23 12.98 9.18
CA LEU A 8 -4.84 12.14 10.21
C LEU A 8 -6.20 11.59 9.78
N VAL A 9 -7.05 12.45 9.20
CA VAL A 9 -8.38 12.06 8.71
C VAL A 9 -8.26 11.04 7.58
N LEU A 10 -7.41 11.31 6.58
CA LEU A 10 -7.18 10.36 5.48
C LEU A 10 -6.56 9.04 5.98
N GLY A 11 -5.63 9.11 6.93
CA GLY A 11 -5.03 7.94 7.57
C GLY A 11 -6.07 7.10 8.33
N ALA A 12 -7.00 7.74 9.04
CA ALA A 12 -8.10 7.04 9.71
C ALA A 12 -9.03 6.33 8.71
N PHE A 13 -9.43 7.01 7.62
CA PHE A 13 -10.23 6.37 6.56
C PHE A 13 -9.50 5.22 5.88
N PHE A 14 -8.20 5.36 5.65
CA PHE A 14 -7.35 4.28 5.12
C PHE A 14 -7.32 3.08 6.08
N GLY A 15 -7.09 3.32 7.37
CA GLY A 15 -7.11 2.26 8.39
C GLY A 15 -8.45 1.54 8.50
N LEU A 16 -9.57 2.28 8.46
CA LEU A 16 -10.91 1.70 8.44
C LEU A 16 -11.13 0.84 7.19
N SER A 17 -10.62 1.28 6.03
CA SER A 17 -10.70 0.53 4.78
C SER A 17 -9.91 -0.78 4.86
N LEU A 18 -8.70 -0.76 5.43
CA LEU A 18 -7.89 -1.97 5.65
C LEU A 18 -8.55 -2.96 6.61
N ASN A 19 -9.13 -2.46 7.71
CA ASN A 19 -9.84 -3.29 8.67
C ASN A 19 -11.05 -3.97 8.01
N LYS A 20 -11.85 -3.20 7.24
CA LYS A 20 -13.02 -3.73 6.51
C LYS A 20 -12.62 -4.73 5.42
N ALA A 21 -11.47 -4.54 4.77
CA ALA A 21 -10.92 -5.50 3.82
C ALA A 21 -10.37 -6.79 4.49
N GLY A 22 -10.31 -6.83 5.83
CA GLY A 22 -9.82 -7.98 6.59
C GLY A 22 -8.30 -8.15 6.53
N LEU A 23 -7.57 -7.13 6.06
CA LEU A 23 -6.11 -7.15 5.91
C LEU A 23 -5.37 -6.96 7.23
N THR A 24 -6.10 -6.71 8.32
CA THR A 24 -5.57 -6.67 9.68
C THR A 24 -5.57 -8.05 10.36
N LYS A 25 -5.94 -9.11 9.64
CA LYS A 25 -6.00 -10.48 10.18
C LYS A 25 -4.73 -11.23 9.80
N TYR A 26 -4.03 -11.75 10.80
CA TYR A 26 -2.83 -12.58 10.65
C TYR A 26 -2.97 -13.65 9.56
N THR A 27 -4.09 -14.39 9.59
CA THR A 27 -4.36 -15.47 8.64
C THR A 27 -4.39 -15.00 7.19
N LYS A 28 -4.91 -13.78 6.92
CA LYS A 28 -4.95 -13.23 5.55
C LYS A 28 -3.56 -12.89 5.04
N ILE A 29 -2.70 -12.36 5.90
CA ILE A 29 -1.32 -12.03 5.54
C ILE A 29 -0.52 -13.30 5.29
N VAL A 30 -0.49 -14.24 6.23
CA VAL A 30 0.28 -15.49 6.05
C VAL A 30 -0.20 -16.30 4.85
N ASN A 31 -1.51 -16.32 4.58
CA ASN A 31 -2.06 -17.08 3.46
C ASN A 31 -1.65 -16.55 2.07
N VAL A 32 -1.22 -15.28 1.96
CA VAL A 32 -0.67 -14.78 0.68
C VAL A 32 0.66 -15.47 0.36
N PHE A 33 1.51 -15.68 1.37
CA PHE A 33 2.80 -16.38 1.22
C PHE A 33 2.63 -17.89 1.05
N ARG A 34 1.52 -18.44 1.55
CA ARG A 34 1.14 -19.84 1.31
C ARG A 34 0.43 -20.06 -0.02
N PHE A 35 0.16 -18.99 -0.77
CA PHE A 35 -0.61 -19.00 -2.01
C PHE A 35 -2.02 -19.60 -1.88
N THR A 36 -2.60 -19.58 -0.66
CA THR A 36 -3.94 -20.12 -0.40
C THR A 36 -5.01 -19.03 -0.42
N ASP A 37 -4.64 -17.78 -0.14
CA ASP A 37 -5.54 -16.64 -0.18
C ASP A 37 -4.82 -15.41 -0.75
N LEU A 38 -5.22 -15.01 -1.95
CA LEU A 38 -4.63 -13.88 -2.66
C LEU A 38 -5.41 -12.57 -2.43
N ALA A 39 -6.28 -12.50 -1.42
CA ALA A 39 -7.05 -11.28 -1.13
C ALA A 39 -6.16 -10.05 -0.91
N VAL A 40 -5.03 -10.21 -0.22
CA VAL A 40 -4.05 -9.13 0.00
C VAL A 40 -3.51 -8.59 -1.32
N LEU A 41 -3.03 -9.50 -2.19
CA LEU A 41 -2.49 -9.15 -3.50
C LEU A 41 -3.55 -8.47 -4.38
N LYS A 42 -4.77 -9.01 -4.42
CA LYS A 42 -5.89 -8.44 -5.19
C LYS A 42 -6.21 -7.04 -4.71
N PHE A 43 -6.31 -6.82 -3.40
CA PHE A 43 -6.56 -5.51 -2.82
C PHE A 43 -5.48 -4.51 -3.25
N MET A 44 -4.20 -4.85 -3.06
CA MET A 44 -3.08 -3.97 -3.42
C MET A 44 -3.11 -3.60 -4.91
N MET A 45 -3.32 -4.57 -5.80
CA MET A 45 -3.37 -4.34 -7.24
C MET A 45 -4.56 -3.46 -7.63
N THR A 46 -5.75 -3.69 -7.07
CA THR A 46 -6.92 -2.84 -7.34
C THR A 46 -6.72 -1.42 -6.82
N ALA A 47 -6.17 -1.26 -5.62
CA ALA A 47 -5.88 0.04 -5.04
C ALA A 47 -4.86 0.82 -5.90
N LEU A 48 -3.82 0.14 -6.40
CA LEU A 48 -2.84 0.72 -7.32
C LEU A 48 -3.49 1.24 -8.61
N VAL A 49 -4.31 0.42 -9.27
CA VAL A 49 -4.97 0.81 -10.54
C VAL A 49 -5.93 1.98 -10.32
N VAL A 50 -6.77 1.92 -9.28
CA VAL A 50 -7.72 2.99 -8.95
C VAL A 50 -6.97 4.30 -8.62
N SER A 51 -5.90 4.21 -7.83
CA SER A 51 -5.09 5.36 -7.46
C SER A 51 -4.38 5.96 -8.67
N MET A 52 -3.83 5.13 -9.56
CA MET A 52 -3.18 5.58 -10.78
C MET A 52 -4.17 6.38 -11.64
N ILE A 53 -5.35 5.83 -11.92
CA ILE A 53 -6.37 6.53 -12.71
C ILE A 53 -6.75 7.87 -12.04
N GLY A 54 -7.05 7.85 -10.74
CA GLY A 54 -7.41 9.06 -10.00
C GLY A 54 -6.33 10.14 -10.01
N LEU A 55 -5.06 9.75 -9.77
CA LEU A 55 -3.93 10.68 -9.77
C LEU A 55 -3.66 11.28 -11.15
N TYR A 56 -3.77 10.48 -12.23
CA TYR A 56 -3.62 11.01 -13.59
C TYR A 56 -4.75 11.96 -13.98
N VAL A 57 -5.99 11.68 -13.56
CA VAL A 57 -7.12 12.61 -13.76
C VAL A 57 -6.85 13.94 -13.04
N LEU A 58 -6.47 13.89 -11.75
CA LEU A 58 -6.15 15.09 -10.96
C LEU A 58 -5.01 15.91 -11.58
N ARG A 59 -3.99 15.24 -12.11
CA ARG A 59 -2.91 15.90 -12.86
C ARG A 59 -3.42 16.53 -14.15
N GLY A 60 -4.30 15.84 -14.89
CA GLY A 60 -4.87 16.33 -16.15
C GLY A 60 -5.69 17.60 -15.99
N VAL A 61 -6.36 17.79 -14.85
CA VAL A 61 -7.10 19.02 -14.51
C VAL A 61 -6.25 20.07 -13.80
N GLY A 62 -4.95 19.85 -13.64
CA GLY A 62 -4.00 20.81 -13.05
C GLY A 62 -4.04 20.93 -11.53
N LEU A 63 -4.68 20.00 -10.82
CA LEU A 63 -4.79 20.05 -9.35
C LEU A 63 -3.54 19.54 -8.62
N ILE A 64 -2.75 18.68 -9.27
CA ILE A 64 -1.52 18.13 -8.69
C ILE A 64 -0.40 18.08 -9.73
N THR A 65 0.83 18.09 -9.23
CA THR A 65 2.03 17.72 -9.98
C THR A 65 2.61 16.42 -9.40
N PHE A 66 3.19 15.57 -10.25
CA PHE A 66 3.87 14.39 -9.74
C PHE A 66 5.23 14.78 -9.17
N PRO A 67 5.60 14.26 -7.98
CA PRO A 67 6.94 14.42 -7.46
C PRO A 67 7.96 13.68 -8.34
N SER A 68 9.23 14.00 -8.17
CA SER A 68 10.31 13.23 -8.79
C SER A 68 10.26 11.77 -8.32
N VAL A 69 10.42 10.84 -9.27
CA VAL A 69 10.51 9.42 -8.93
C VAL A 69 11.82 9.20 -8.14
N PRO A 70 11.78 8.55 -6.98
CA PRO A 70 12.99 8.23 -6.23
C PRO A 70 13.98 7.40 -7.06
N ALA A 71 15.28 7.62 -6.86
CA ALA A 71 16.31 6.86 -7.56
C ALA A 71 16.23 5.37 -7.21
N THR A 72 16.42 4.51 -8.22
CA THR A 72 16.41 3.06 -8.01
C THR A 72 17.70 2.62 -7.36
N TYR A 73 17.62 2.13 -6.12
CA TYR A 73 18.75 1.53 -5.43
C TYR A 73 18.59 0.01 -5.40
N ILE A 74 19.17 -0.68 -6.38
CA ILE A 74 18.94 -2.11 -6.63
C ILE A 74 19.25 -2.95 -5.39
N VAL A 75 20.45 -2.79 -4.81
CA VAL A 75 20.88 -3.58 -3.65
C VAL A 75 19.96 -3.32 -2.45
N GLY A 76 19.68 -2.05 -2.13
CA GLY A 76 18.79 -1.72 -1.01
C GLY A 76 17.36 -2.20 -1.20
N ASN A 77 16.81 -2.08 -2.41
CA ASN A 77 15.46 -2.53 -2.73
C ASN A 77 15.33 -4.05 -2.62
N VAL A 78 16.31 -4.80 -3.14
CA VAL A 78 16.31 -6.27 -3.06
C VAL A 78 16.50 -6.75 -1.62
N VAL A 79 17.53 -6.25 -0.93
CA VAL A 79 17.84 -6.68 0.44
C VAL A 79 16.72 -6.26 1.41
N GLY A 80 16.27 -5.01 1.33
CA GLY A 80 15.18 -4.50 2.15
C GLY A 80 13.85 -5.20 1.87
N GLY A 81 13.54 -5.46 0.61
CA GLY A 81 12.34 -6.21 0.20
C GLY A 81 12.34 -7.65 0.72
N LEU A 82 13.48 -8.33 0.68
CA LEU A 82 13.63 -9.68 1.24
C LEU A 82 13.46 -9.70 2.76
N ILE A 83 14.12 -8.78 3.48
CA ILE A 83 13.99 -8.67 4.94
C ILE A 83 12.53 -8.40 5.33
N PHE A 84 11.89 -7.44 4.65
CA PHE A 84 10.49 -7.11 4.89
C PHE A 84 9.56 -8.29 4.59
N GLY A 85 9.75 -8.96 3.46
CA GLY A 85 8.93 -10.12 3.06
C GLY A 85 9.07 -11.30 4.02
N VAL A 86 10.30 -11.63 4.45
CA VAL A 86 10.53 -12.68 5.45
C VAL A 86 9.91 -12.30 6.79
N GLY A 87 10.08 -11.05 7.23
CA GLY A 87 9.45 -10.53 8.44
C GLY A 87 7.93 -10.74 8.40
N MET A 88 7.27 -10.26 7.34
CA MET A 88 5.82 -10.37 7.15
C MET A 88 5.34 -11.83 7.12
N ALA A 89 6.10 -12.74 6.48
CA ALA A 89 5.76 -14.15 6.43
C ALA A 89 5.84 -14.83 7.82
N LEU A 90 6.80 -14.43 8.65
CA LEU A 90 7.00 -14.98 10.00
C LEU A 90 6.01 -14.41 11.02
N THR A 91 5.76 -13.09 10.98
CA THR A 91 4.93 -12.39 11.97
C THR A 91 3.46 -12.29 11.58
N GLY A 92 3.15 -12.50 10.29
CA GLY A 92 1.81 -12.35 9.73
C GLY A 92 1.23 -10.95 9.85
N TYR A 93 2.10 -9.93 9.83
CA TYR A 93 1.77 -8.50 9.83
C TYR A 93 2.66 -7.74 8.84
#